data_AF-A0A514X0G6-F1
#
_entry.id   AF-A0A514X0G6-F1
#
_cell.length_a   1.000
_cell.length_b   1.000
_cell.length_c   1.000
_cell.angle_alpha   90.00
_cell.angle_beta   90.00
_cell.angle_gamma   90.00
#
_symmetry.space_group_name_H-M   'P 1'
#
loop_
_entity.id
_entity.type
_entity.pdbx_description
1 polymer ?
#
loop_
_entity_poly.entity_id
_entity_poly.type
_entity_poly.pdbx_seq_one_letter_code
_entity_poly.pdbx_strand_id
1 'polypeptide(L)'
;MSAEKRAEHLAFLLAKPGFELAFVEHKERVFFALYPKNAAAAPSSAVVKLLQGLFDQHVDHSFFILRNRIFATAALSEMCTGMVKVVAKRATGNILARDHALEITSQLIQIGEAKDSLYPVSHLNLENQVSVVDVEKYFGAHRADGNHQSYLMAATRLAKNIARGDVLHDYDRDIAALLVSRDGQLLGFGLNSNSKNKTLHAEVNLLQRYFKEHGHGIPEDAILYSTHKPCKMCAGMIYQASGRSQRLQVIYLHEEDGSLSRATILDQLKLSKQLPLTALEIAMADKN
;
A
#
# COMPACT_ATOMS: atom_id res chain seq x y z
N MET A 1 19.30 26.78 -13.93
CA MET A 1 19.46 26.26 -12.55
C MET A 1 19.35 24.75 -12.60
N SER A 2 20.21 23.99 -11.90
CA SER A 2 20.07 22.53 -11.91
C SER A 2 18.84 22.12 -11.09
N ALA A 3 18.10 21.12 -11.58
CA ALA A 3 16.94 20.57 -10.88
C ALA A 3 17.30 20.06 -9.47
N GLU A 4 18.55 19.62 -9.29
CA GLU A 4 19.10 19.16 -8.01
C GLU A 4 19.22 20.30 -6.98
N LYS A 5 19.87 21.43 -7.31
CA LYS A 5 19.98 22.58 -6.39
C LYS A 5 18.61 23.10 -5.98
N ARG A 6 17.66 23.13 -6.91
CA ARG A 6 16.27 23.51 -6.62
C ARG A 6 15.61 22.52 -5.64
N ALA A 7 15.78 21.22 -5.86
CA ALA A 7 15.24 20.20 -4.95
C ALA A 7 15.89 20.26 -3.55
N GLU A 8 17.21 20.45 -3.46
CA GLU A 8 17.91 20.62 -2.19
C GLU A 8 17.42 21.86 -1.42
N HIS A 9 17.15 22.95 -2.12
CA HIS A 9 16.61 24.17 -1.51
C HIS A 9 15.16 24.02 -1.06
N LEU A 10 14.30 23.39 -1.87
CA LEU A 10 12.94 23.05 -1.45
C LEU A 10 12.95 22.11 -0.23
N ALA A 11 13.86 21.14 -0.20
CA ALA A 11 14.05 20.28 0.96
C ALA A 11 14.49 21.06 2.20
N PHE A 12 15.31 22.11 2.05
CA PHE A 12 15.67 23.03 3.13
C PHE A 12 14.48 23.82 3.66
N LEU A 13 13.70 24.45 2.77
CA LEU A 13 12.53 25.25 3.16
C LEU A 13 11.43 24.42 3.83
N LEU A 14 11.24 23.18 3.37
CA LEU A 14 10.20 22.27 3.85
C LEU A 14 10.68 21.39 5.01
N ALA A 15 11.94 21.51 5.45
CA ALA A 15 12.51 20.67 6.49
C ALA A 15 11.77 20.88 7.82
N LYS A 16 11.46 19.77 8.49
CA LYS A 16 10.88 19.78 9.84
C LYS A 16 11.66 18.82 10.75
N PRO A 17 12.18 19.27 11.91
CA PRO A 17 12.90 18.40 12.84
C PRO A 17 12.06 17.19 13.25
N GLY A 18 12.65 16.00 13.21
CA GLY A 18 11.96 14.73 13.51
C GLY A 18 11.17 14.11 12.35
N PHE A 19 11.11 14.77 11.19
CA PHE A 19 10.36 14.27 10.04
C PHE A 19 11.26 14.00 8.84
N GLU A 20 10.86 13.02 8.05
CA GLU A 20 11.25 12.83 6.66
C GLU A 20 10.27 13.59 5.77
N LEU A 21 10.73 13.93 4.57
CA LEU A 21 10.02 14.75 3.60
C LEU A 21 10.05 14.08 2.24
N ALA A 22 8.91 14.10 1.54
CA ALA A 22 8.83 13.87 0.10
C ALA A 22 8.01 14.97 -0.56
N PHE A 23 8.38 15.37 -1.78
CA PHE A 23 7.67 16.40 -2.52
C PHE A 23 7.74 16.22 -4.03
N VAL A 24 6.82 16.87 -4.73
CA VAL A 24 6.77 16.96 -6.19
C VAL A 24 6.32 18.34 -6.61
N GLU A 25 7.00 18.90 -7.61
CA GLU A 25 6.61 20.17 -8.22
C GLU A 25 5.69 19.92 -9.42
N HIS A 26 4.63 20.71 -9.53
CA HIS A 26 3.76 20.73 -10.72
C HIS A 26 3.21 22.14 -10.94
N LYS A 27 3.57 22.76 -12.07
CA LYS A 27 3.27 24.17 -12.35
C LYS A 27 3.80 25.06 -11.22
N GLU A 28 2.99 25.98 -10.71
CA GLU A 28 3.36 26.91 -9.64
C GLU A 28 3.13 26.34 -8.23
N ARG A 29 3.07 25.01 -8.08
CA ARG A 29 2.77 24.33 -6.81
C ARG A 29 3.83 23.30 -6.46
N VAL A 30 4.13 23.21 -5.17
CA VAL A 30 4.93 22.15 -4.56
C VAL A 30 4.06 21.38 -3.59
N PHE A 31 3.72 20.14 -3.95
CA PHE A 31 3.00 19.24 -3.05
C PHE A 31 4.01 18.47 -2.22
N PHE A 32 3.83 18.44 -0.91
CA PHE A 32 4.77 17.77 -0.02
C PHE A 32 4.10 17.02 1.12
N ALA A 33 4.69 15.92 1.56
CA ALA A 33 4.24 15.19 2.72
C ALA A 33 5.39 15.00 3.71
N LEU A 34 5.06 15.10 4.99
CA LEU A 34 5.98 14.86 6.10
C LEU A 34 5.66 13.51 6.76
N TYR A 35 6.69 12.82 7.23
CA TYR A 35 6.56 11.51 7.88
C TYR A 35 7.43 11.41 9.13
N PRO A 36 6.90 11.01 10.30
CA PRO A 36 7.68 10.91 11.53
C PRO A 36 8.80 9.86 11.43
N LYS A 37 10.04 10.22 11.75
CA LYS A 37 11.21 9.31 11.71
C LYS A 37 11.11 8.12 12.66
N ASN A 38 10.30 8.23 13.71
CA ASN A 38 10.11 7.18 14.72
C ASN A 38 9.00 6.17 14.37
N ALA A 39 8.29 6.34 13.25
CA ALA A 39 7.18 5.45 12.85
C ALA A 39 7.66 4.24 12.01
N ALA A 40 8.76 3.60 12.36
CA ALA A 40 9.45 2.63 11.49
C ALA A 40 8.60 1.43 11.03
N ALA A 41 7.63 0.99 11.84
CA ALA A 41 6.76 -0.16 11.53
C ALA A 41 5.47 0.23 10.79
N ALA A 42 5.17 1.53 10.61
CA ALA A 42 3.96 1.91 9.91
C ALA A 42 4.06 1.54 8.42
N PRO A 43 2.99 1.02 7.80
CA PRO A 43 2.93 0.69 6.37
C PRO A 43 2.79 1.97 5.52
N SER A 44 3.73 2.88 5.68
CA SER A 44 3.73 4.21 5.07
C SER A 44 5.14 4.83 5.09
N SER A 45 5.26 5.97 4.41
CA SER A 45 6.45 6.83 4.36
C SER A 45 6.03 8.20 3.85
N ALA A 46 6.94 9.17 3.81
CA ALA A 46 6.65 10.46 3.19
C ALA A 46 6.24 10.31 1.71
N VAL A 47 6.88 9.40 0.97
CA VAL A 47 6.54 9.10 -0.42
C VAL A 47 5.15 8.49 -0.52
N VAL A 48 4.82 7.53 0.33
CA VAL A 48 3.49 6.88 0.33
C VAL A 48 2.40 7.90 0.65
N LYS A 49 2.56 8.72 1.69
CA LYS A 49 1.59 9.76 2.05
C LYS A 49 1.37 10.75 0.90
N LEU A 50 2.45 11.20 0.26
CA LEU A 50 2.38 12.11 -0.87
C LEU A 50 1.57 11.49 -2.02
N LEU A 51 1.89 10.24 -2.40
CA LEU A 51 1.22 9.55 -3.50
C LEU A 51 -0.26 9.29 -3.19
N GLN A 52 -0.56 8.74 -2.01
CA GLN A 52 -1.92 8.48 -1.57
C GLN A 52 -2.77 9.75 -1.57
N GLY A 53 -2.28 10.83 -0.98
CA GLY A 53 -3.04 12.07 -0.90
C GLY A 53 -3.18 12.81 -2.22
N LEU A 54 -2.20 12.71 -3.13
CA LEU A 54 -2.37 13.28 -4.47
C LEU A 54 -3.47 12.56 -5.26
N PHE A 55 -3.57 11.23 -5.17
CA PHE A 55 -4.71 10.51 -5.75
C PHE A 55 -6.02 10.86 -5.06
N ASP A 56 -6.03 10.93 -3.73
CA ASP A 56 -7.23 11.20 -2.96
C ASP A 56 -7.79 12.62 -3.24
N GLN A 57 -6.92 13.63 -3.34
CA GLN A 57 -7.32 15.03 -3.53
C GLN A 57 -7.52 15.42 -5.00
N HIS A 58 -6.92 14.69 -5.94
CA HIS A 58 -6.88 15.09 -7.35
C HIS A 58 -7.34 14.02 -8.34
N VAL A 59 -7.58 12.79 -7.89
CA VAL A 59 -8.09 11.64 -8.69
C VAL A 59 -7.38 11.56 -10.04
N ASP A 60 -8.04 11.85 -11.16
CA ASP A 60 -7.45 11.75 -12.50
C ASP A 60 -6.34 12.77 -12.75
N HIS A 61 -6.40 13.94 -12.10
CA HIS A 61 -5.36 14.96 -12.25
C HIS A 61 -4.03 14.54 -11.60
N SER A 62 -4.06 13.58 -10.66
CA SER A 62 -2.86 13.05 -10.01
C SER A 62 -1.85 12.49 -11.03
N PHE A 63 -2.30 11.87 -12.12
CA PHE A 63 -1.41 11.33 -13.15
C PHE A 63 -0.57 12.40 -13.85
N PHE A 64 -1.08 13.64 -13.97
CA PHE A 64 -0.31 14.74 -14.57
C PHE A 64 0.74 15.30 -13.60
N ILE A 65 0.39 15.36 -12.31
CA ILE A 65 1.31 15.75 -11.24
C ILE A 65 2.46 14.73 -11.16
N LEU A 66 2.12 13.44 -11.12
CA LEU A 66 3.05 12.32 -10.88
C LEU A 66 3.91 11.92 -12.09
N ARG A 67 3.75 12.61 -13.23
CA ARG A 67 4.75 12.60 -14.33
C ARG A 67 6.03 13.35 -13.95
N ASN A 68 5.96 14.24 -12.97
CA ASN A 68 7.11 14.96 -12.44
C ASN A 68 7.92 14.06 -11.50
N ARG A 69 9.19 14.41 -11.28
CA ARG A 69 10.06 13.64 -10.39
C ARG A 69 9.66 13.93 -8.94
N ILE A 70 9.49 12.87 -8.17
CA ILE A 70 9.35 12.95 -6.71
C ILE A 70 10.74 13.02 -6.09
N PHE A 71 10.92 13.89 -5.12
CA PHE A 71 12.13 13.99 -4.32
C PHE A 71 11.82 13.57 -2.90
N ALA A 72 12.73 12.84 -2.26
CA ALA A 72 12.63 12.45 -0.86
C ALA A 72 13.97 12.66 -0.15
N THR A 73 13.89 13.07 1.11
CA THR A 73 15.07 13.22 2.00
C THR A 73 15.56 11.87 2.53
N ALA A 74 14.65 10.89 2.68
CA ALA A 74 15.00 9.52 3.05
C ALA A 74 15.44 8.70 1.82
N ALA A 75 16.12 7.58 2.08
CA ALA A 75 16.35 6.56 1.07
C ALA A 75 15.02 5.92 0.64
N LEU A 76 14.89 5.58 -0.65
CA LEU A 76 13.67 4.92 -1.16
C LEU A 76 13.68 3.44 -0.74
N SER A 77 12.72 3.03 0.10
CA SER A 77 12.52 1.64 0.45
C SER A 77 11.93 0.81 -0.71
N GLU A 78 11.86 -0.51 -0.56
CA GLU A 78 11.17 -1.41 -1.50
C GLU A 78 9.71 -0.99 -1.70
N MET A 79 9.02 -0.61 -0.62
CA MET A 79 7.66 -0.08 -0.66
C MET A 79 7.60 1.21 -1.49
N CYS A 80 8.51 2.18 -1.25
CA CYS A 80 8.54 3.43 -2.00
C CYS A 80 8.80 3.20 -3.48
N THR A 81 9.80 2.39 -3.81
CA THR A 81 10.18 2.07 -5.19
C THR A 81 9.06 1.31 -5.90
N GLY A 82 8.42 0.36 -5.21
CA GLY A 82 7.26 -0.37 -5.70
C GLY A 82 6.09 0.57 -5.99
N MET A 83 5.71 1.43 -5.04
CA MET A 83 4.60 2.37 -5.21
C MET A 83 4.87 3.36 -6.35
N VAL A 84 6.07 3.91 -6.43
CA VAL A 84 6.47 4.79 -7.55
C VAL A 84 6.33 4.08 -8.88
N LYS A 85 6.73 2.81 -9.01
CA LYS A 85 6.56 2.03 -10.26
C LYS A 85 5.09 1.82 -10.65
N VAL A 86 4.18 1.76 -9.69
CA VAL A 86 2.75 1.56 -9.95
C VAL A 86 2.09 2.87 -10.39
N VAL A 87 2.40 3.98 -9.72
CA VAL A 87 1.57 5.20 -9.83
C VAL A 87 2.29 6.48 -10.26
N ALA A 88 3.62 6.47 -10.37
CA ALA A 88 4.41 7.66 -10.69
C ALA A 88 5.50 7.37 -11.74
N LYS A 89 6.12 8.42 -12.27
CA LYS A 89 7.16 8.26 -13.30
C LYS A 89 8.52 7.89 -12.72
N ARG A 90 8.95 8.59 -11.67
CA ARG A 90 10.30 8.48 -11.10
C ARG A 90 10.40 9.19 -9.76
N ALA A 91 11.31 8.70 -8.92
CA ALA A 91 11.67 9.33 -7.66
C ALA A 91 13.20 9.38 -7.47
N THR A 92 13.67 10.31 -6.65
CA THR A 92 15.04 10.40 -6.15
C THR A 92 14.99 10.52 -4.62
N GLY A 93 15.60 9.58 -3.92
CA GLY A 93 15.79 9.64 -2.47
C GLY A 93 17.12 10.29 -2.08
N ASN A 94 17.37 10.40 -0.78
CA ASN A 94 18.60 10.95 -0.20
C ASN A 94 18.93 12.38 -0.64
N ILE A 95 17.92 13.21 -0.91
CA ILE A 95 18.13 14.63 -1.16
C ILE A 95 18.55 15.33 0.13
N LEU A 96 19.60 16.14 0.04
CA LEU A 96 20.11 16.90 1.17
C LEU A 96 19.40 18.25 1.25
N ALA A 97 18.89 18.59 2.42
CA ALA A 97 18.37 19.93 2.69
C ALA A 97 19.54 20.92 2.74
N ARG A 98 19.63 21.82 1.75
CA ARG A 98 20.67 22.85 1.67
C ARG A 98 20.08 24.18 1.23
N ASP A 99 20.44 25.25 1.94
CA ASP A 99 20.10 26.59 1.49
C ASP A 99 20.96 26.96 0.26
N HIS A 100 20.29 27.36 -0.81
CA HIS A 100 20.91 27.85 -2.04
C HIS A 100 20.52 29.31 -2.31
N ALA A 101 19.93 29.99 -1.33
CA ALA A 101 19.44 31.36 -1.41
C ALA A 101 18.54 31.60 -2.64
N LEU A 102 17.64 30.64 -2.93
CA LEU A 102 16.73 30.74 -4.06
C LEU A 102 15.41 31.37 -3.63
N GLU A 103 14.86 32.21 -4.48
CA GLU A 103 13.49 32.67 -4.29
C GLU A 103 12.52 31.60 -4.81
N ILE A 104 11.61 31.14 -3.93
CA ILE A 104 10.54 30.20 -4.27
C ILE A 104 9.21 30.94 -4.23
N THR A 105 8.66 31.19 -5.42
CA THR A 105 7.32 31.80 -5.60
C THR A 105 6.21 30.77 -5.66
N SER A 106 6.56 29.48 -5.68
CA SER A 106 5.60 28.37 -5.79
C SER A 106 4.78 28.23 -4.50
N GLN A 107 3.48 27.96 -4.65
CA GLN A 107 2.60 27.65 -3.53
C GLN A 107 2.99 26.31 -2.90
N LEU A 108 3.28 26.30 -1.60
CA LEU A 108 3.61 25.10 -0.85
C LEU A 108 2.32 24.46 -0.29
N ILE A 109 2.04 23.22 -0.65
CA ILE A 109 0.81 22.50 -0.31
C ILE A 109 1.17 21.22 0.43
N GLN A 110 0.85 21.17 1.72
CA GLN A 110 1.07 19.98 2.53
C GLN A 110 -0.03 18.94 2.28
N ILE A 111 0.37 17.69 2.04
CA ILE A 111 -0.50 16.53 1.88
C ILE A 111 -0.58 15.78 3.21
N GLY A 112 -1.75 15.87 3.85
CA GLY A 112 -2.03 15.28 5.15
C GLY A 112 -1.28 15.96 6.31
N GLU A 113 -1.64 15.58 7.53
CA GLU A 113 -1.01 16.12 8.72
C GLU A 113 0.37 15.50 8.97
N ALA A 114 1.33 16.30 9.44
CA ALA A 114 2.69 15.82 9.68
C ALA A 114 2.74 14.72 10.75
N LYS A 115 1.94 14.87 11.81
CA LYS A 115 1.89 13.97 12.98
C LYS A 115 1.35 12.57 12.65
N ASP A 116 0.55 12.45 11.59
CA ASP A 116 -0.10 11.19 11.25
C ASP A 116 0.86 10.30 10.45
N SER A 117 1.06 9.06 10.90
CA SER A 117 1.91 8.10 10.18
C SER A 117 1.25 7.62 8.88
N LEU A 118 -0.08 7.61 8.81
CA LEU A 118 -0.86 7.20 7.65
C LEU A 118 -1.58 8.40 7.04
N TYR A 119 -1.80 8.38 5.72
CA TYR A 119 -2.68 9.36 5.08
C TYR A 119 -4.15 8.95 5.30
N PRO A 120 -5.03 9.84 5.78
CA PRO A 120 -6.45 9.53 5.99
C PRO A 120 -7.19 9.53 4.64
N VAL A 121 -7.18 8.39 3.96
CA VAL A 121 -7.87 8.20 2.68
C VAL A 121 -9.37 8.45 2.83
N SER A 122 -9.95 9.25 1.92
CA SER A 122 -11.38 9.58 1.91
C SER A 122 -12.21 8.67 1.00
N HIS A 123 -11.56 7.99 0.05
CA HIS A 123 -12.21 7.16 -0.97
C HIS A 123 -12.06 5.64 -0.77
N LEU A 124 -12.18 5.16 0.47
CA LEU A 124 -12.21 3.72 0.75
C LEU A 124 -13.62 3.17 0.47
N ASN A 125 -13.72 2.00 -0.17
CA ASN A 125 -15.02 1.38 -0.40
C ASN A 125 -15.70 0.94 0.92
N LEU A 126 -17.03 0.74 0.88
CA LEU A 126 -17.81 0.42 2.08
C LEU A 126 -17.46 -0.96 2.64
N GLU A 127 -17.08 -1.88 1.77
CA GLU A 127 -16.73 -3.25 2.12
C GLU A 127 -15.45 -3.31 2.98
N ASN A 128 -14.54 -2.33 2.84
CA ASN A 128 -13.41 -2.18 3.76
C ASN A 128 -13.77 -1.57 5.12
N GLN A 129 -15.00 -1.08 5.31
CA GLN A 129 -15.45 -0.43 6.55
C GLN A 129 -16.20 -1.38 7.49
N VAL A 130 -16.49 -2.61 7.07
CA VAL A 130 -17.13 -3.63 7.92
C VAL A 130 -16.15 -4.16 8.98
N SER A 131 -16.67 -4.74 10.07
CA SER A 131 -15.85 -5.28 11.14
C SER A 131 -15.13 -6.57 10.73
N VAL A 132 -13.98 -6.86 11.35
CA VAL A 132 -13.30 -8.16 11.17
C VAL A 132 -14.25 -9.30 11.54
N VAL A 133 -15.03 -9.15 12.62
CA VAL A 133 -16.03 -10.14 13.08
C VAL A 133 -17.09 -10.46 12.03
N ASP A 134 -17.50 -9.48 11.22
CA ASP A 134 -18.45 -9.71 10.13
C ASP A 134 -17.80 -10.51 8.99
N VAL A 135 -16.53 -10.23 8.69
CA VAL A 135 -15.76 -10.97 7.68
C VAL A 135 -15.44 -12.39 8.13
N GLU A 136 -15.32 -12.64 9.43
CA GLU A 136 -15.14 -13.99 9.96
C GLU A 136 -16.27 -14.97 9.61
N LYS A 137 -17.47 -14.46 9.28
CA LYS A 137 -18.59 -15.27 8.82
C LYS A 137 -18.30 -15.97 7.48
N TYR A 138 -17.41 -15.43 6.65
CA TYR A 138 -17.03 -16.01 5.36
C TYR A 138 -16.15 -17.27 5.48
N PHE A 139 -15.61 -17.54 6.67
CA PHE A 139 -14.74 -18.69 6.95
C PHE A 139 -15.52 -19.95 7.36
N GLY A 140 -16.80 -19.81 7.72
CA GLY A 140 -17.65 -20.92 8.13
C GLY A 140 -17.03 -21.76 9.28
N ALA A 141 -17.20 -23.09 9.22
CA ALA A 141 -16.64 -24.03 10.18
C ALA A 141 -15.13 -24.31 9.97
N HIS A 142 -14.48 -23.72 8.95
CA HIS A 142 -13.12 -24.05 8.53
C HIS A 142 -12.04 -23.22 9.25
N ARG A 143 -12.40 -22.55 10.35
CA ARG A 143 -11.49 -21.78 11.19
C ARG A 143 -10.39 -22.61 11.87
N ALA A 144 -10.60 -23.93 12.01
CA ALA A 144 -9.88 -24.76 12.96
C ALA A 144 -9.00 -25.85 12.34
N ASP A 145 -9.02 -26.05 11.02
CA ASP A 145 -8.23 -27.11 10.37
C ASP A 145 -6.83 -26.65 9.95
N GLY A 146 -6.52 -25.35 10.06
CA GLY A 146 -5.24 -24.77 9.64
C GLY A 146 -5.01 -24.86 8.13
N ASN A 147 -6.07 -25.10 7.35
CA ASN A 147 -5.98 -25.36 5.93
C ASN A 147 -5.85 -24.06 5.12
N HIS A 148 -4.69 -23.85 4.51
CA HIS A 148 -4.42 -22.68 3.67
C HIS A 148 -5.45 -22.48 2.55
N GLN A 149 -5.99 -23.56 1.97
CA GLN A 149 -7.02 -23.48 0.94
C GLN A 149 -8.31 -22.83 1.46
N SER A 150 -8.70 -23.09 2.71
CA SER A 150 -9.91 -22.52 3.30
C SER A 150 -9.80 -21.00 3.45
N TYR A 151 -8.62 -20.49 3.83
CA TYR A 151 -8.36 -19.05 3.87
C TYR A 151 -8.37 -18.41 2.47
N LEU A 152 -7.78 -19.07 1.46
CA LEU A 152 -7.84 -18.58 0.09
C LEU A 152 -9.27 -18.57 -0.47
N MET A 153 -10.07 -19.61 -0.20
CA MET A 153 -11.48 -19.65 -0.58
C MET A 153 -12.28 -18.54 0.11
N ALA A 154 -12.05 -18.29 1.40
CA ALA A 154 -12.68 -17.19 2.13
C ALA A 154 -12.30 -15.84 1.53
N ALA A 155 -11.02 -15.63 1.18
CA ALA A 155 -10.57 -14.42 0.49
C ALA A 155 -11.27 -14.25 -0.87
N THR A 156 -11.39 -15.31 -1.66
CA THR A 156 -12.10 -15.27 -2.95
C THR A 156 -13.59 -14.93 -2.79
N ARG A 157 -14.26 -15.48 -1.78
CA ARG A 157 -15.65 -15.11 -1.47
C ARG A 157 -15.76 -13.64 -1.03
N LEU A 158 -14.83 -13.18 -0.21
CA LEU A 158 -14.79 -11.79 0.25
C LEU A 158 -14.61 -10.83 -0.93
N ALA A 159 -13.71 -11.14 -1.86
CA ALA A 159 -13.42 -10.34 -3.06
C ALA A 159 -14.65 -10.11 -3.94
N LYS A 160 -15.62 -11.02 -3.94
CA LYS A 160 -16.86 -10.90 -4.73
C LYS A 160 -17.84 -9.85 -4.21
N ASN A 161 -17.68 -9.38 -2.98
CA ASN A 161 -18.49 -8.27 -2.47
C ASN A 161 -18.09 -6.93 -3.10
N ILE A 162 -16.94 -6.85 -3.79
CA ILE A 162 -16.54 -5.64 -4.52
C ILE A 162 -17.53 -5.42 -5.66
N ALA A 163 -18.24 -4.29 -5.59
CA ALA A 163 -19.20 -3.90 -6.62
C ALA A 163 -18.53 -3.80 -7.99
N ARG A 164 -19.14 -4.43 -8.99
CA ARG A 164 -18.72 -4.34 -10.39
C ARG A 164 -19.57 -3.33 -11.14
N GLY A 165 -18.93 -2.59 -12.05
CA GLY A 165 -19.59 -1.66 -12.97
C GLY A 165 -19.40 -2.09 -14.42
N ASP A 166 -20.06 -1.37 -15.33
CA ASP A 166 -19.99 -1.68 -16.77
C ASP A 166 -18.64 -1.30 -17.40
N VAL A 167 -17.94 -0.33 -16.81
CA VAL A 167 -16.66 0.20 -17.32
C VAL A 167 -15.52 -0.32 -16.45
N LEU A 168 -14.64 -1.15 -17.04
CA LEU A 168 -13.52 -1.82 -16.35
C LEU A 168 -12.62 -0.88 -15.53
N HIS A 169 -12.48 0.38 -15.94
CA HIS A 169 -11.63 1.35 -15.26
C HIS A 169 -12.31 2.10 -14.12
N ASP A 170 -13.63 1.95 -13.99
CA ASP A 170 -14.46 2.69 -13.04
C ASP A 170 -14.81 1.88 -11.78
N TYR A 171 -14.45 0.59 -11.74
CA TYR A 171 -14.63 -0.27 -10.57
C TYR A 171 -13.33 -0.90 -10.08
N ASP A 172 -13.34 -1.30 -8.81
CA ASP A 172 -12.17 -1.87 -8.14
C ASP A 172 -11.93 -3.32 -8.57
N ARG A 173 -10.67 -3.76 -8.59
CA ARG A 173 -10.36 -5.16 -8.92
C ARG A 173 -10.91 -6.11 -7.84
N ASP A 174 -11.37 -7.29 -8.21
CA ASP A 174 -11.84 -8.34 -7.31
C ASP A 174 -10.69 -9.06 -6.58
N ILE A 175 -9.93 -8.29 -5.79
CA ILE A 175 -8.78 -8.74 -5.03
C ILE A 175 -9.05 -8.53 -3.55
N ALA A 176 -8.78 -9.58 -2.77
CA ALA A 176 -8.86 -9.56 -1.31
C ALA A 176 -7.57 -10.07 -0.70
N ALA A 177 -7.26 -9.55 0.49
CA ALA A 177 -6.17 -10.01 1.33
C ALA A 177 -6.68 -10.27 2.75
N LEU A 178 -6.11 -11.26 3.42
CA LEU A 178 -6.40 -11.63 4.80
C LEU A 178 -5.10 -11.75 5.59
N LEU A 179 -5.12 -11.32 6.85
CA LEU A 179 -4.04 -11.52 7.81
C LEU A 179 -4.55 -12.47 8.88
N VAL A 180 -3.84 -13.58 9.07
CA VAL A 180 -4.27 -14.66 9.95
C VAL A 180 -3.14 -14.94 10.94
N SER A 181 -3.48 -15.03 12.22
CA SER A 181 -2.53 -15.44 13.26
C SER A 181 -2.07 -16.88 13.06
N ARG A 182 -0.99 -17.26 13.75
CA ARG A 182 -0.53 -18.64 13.79
C ARG A 182 -1.59 -19.64 14.27
N ASP A 183 -2.50 -19.20 15.14
CA ASP A 183 -3.57 -20.01 15.71
C ASP A 183 -4.85 -20.01 14.84
N GLY A 184 -4.78 -19.45 13.62
CA GLY A 184 -5.87 -19.48 12.66
C GLY A 184 -6.93 -18.38 12.82
N GLN A 185 -6.75 -17.46 13.78
CA GLN A 185 -7.65 -16.32 13.96
C GLN A 185 -7.43 -15.25 12.89
N LEU A 186 -8.52 -14.67 12.37
CA LEU A 186 -8.45 -13.54 11.45
C LEU A 186 -8.09 -12.27 12.23
N LEU A 187 -6.94 -11.68 11.88
CA LEU A 187 -6.44 -10.45 12.49
C LEU A 187 -6.84 -9.21 11.70
N GLY A 188 -7.04 -9.34 10.39
CA GLY A 188 -7.40 -8.23 9.52
C GLY A 188 -7.67 -8.69 8.10
N PHE A 189 -8.26 -7.81 7.31
CA PHE A 189 -8.52 -8.04 5.90
C PHE A 189 -8.43 -6.73 5.13
N GLY A 190 -8.38 -6.83 3.81
CA GLY A 190 -8.52 -5.69 2.92
C GLY A 190 -9.07 -6.12 1.57
N LEU A 191 -9.88 -5.25 0.99
CA LEU A 191 -10.41 -5.37 -0.37
C LEU A 191 -9.79 -4.29 -1.23
N ASN A 192 -9.57 -4.55 -2.52
CA ASN A 192 -9.06 -3.52 -3.42
C ASN A 192 -10.03 -2.33 -3.49
N SER A 193 -9.50 -1.10 -3.53
CA SER A 193 -10.26 0.15 -3.70
C SER A 193 -9.59 1.11 -4.68
N ASN A 194 -8.96 0.55 -5.73
CA ASN A 194 -8.02 1.29 -6.56
C ASN A 194 -8.64 2.07 -7.73
N SER A 195 -9.95 2.07 -7.91
CA SER A 195 -10.66 2.80 -8.98
C SER A 195 -10.28 4.28 -9.00
N LYS A 196 -10.41 4.97 -7.85
CA LYS A 196 -10.06 6.40 -7.70
C LYS A 196 -8.63 6.64 -7.24
N ASN A 197 -8.07 5.71 -6.47
CA ASN A 197 -6.72 5.86 -5.92
C ASN A 197 -5.90 4.59 -6.18
N LYS A 198 -5.02 4.65 -7.19
CA LYS A 198 -4.29 3.49 -7.69
C LYS A 198 -3.32 2.84 -6.68
N THR A 199 -3.16 3.43 -5.50
CA THR A 199 -2.36 2.87 -4.40
C THR A 199 -3.14 1.93 -3.47
N LEU A 200 -4.48 1.95 -3.49
CA LEU A 200 -5.35 1.25 -2.53
C LEU A 200 -5.61 -0.21 -2.94
N HIS A 201 -4.53 -0.99 -2.98
CA HIS A 201 -4.62 -2.43 -3.17
C HIS A 201 -5.13 -3.12 -1.89
N ALA A 202 -5.62 -4.36 -2.03
CA ALA A 202 -6.18 -5.14 -0.92
C ALA A 202 -5.18 -5.28 0.23
N GLU A 203 -3.91 -5.57 -0.09
CA GLU A 203 -2.83 -5.72 0.88
C GLU A 203 -2.47 -4.38 1.55
N VAL A 204 -2.51 -3.28 0.80
CA VAL A 204 -2.28 -1.92 1.35
C VAL A 204 -3.38 -1.56 2.33
N ASN A 205 -4.63 -1.76 1.94
CA ASN A 205 -5.80 -1.48 2.77
C ASN A 205 -5.78 -2.31 4.05
N LEU A 206 -5.47 -3.61 3.95
CA LEU A 206 -5.28 -4.50 5.09
C LEU A 206 -4.23 -3.97 6.07
N LEU A 207 -3.02 -3.69 5.60
CA LEU A 207 -1.91 -3.32 6.47
C LEU A 207 -2.15 -1.96 7.14
N GLN A 208 -2.61 -0.97 6.38
CA GLN A 208 -2.89 0.36 6.90
C GLN A 208 -4.05 0.36 7.89
N ARG A 209 -5.10 -0.44 7.63
CA ARG A 209 -6.18 -0.66 8.60
C ARG A 209 -5.66 -1.31 9.87
N TYR A 210 -4.93 -2.42 9.75
CA TYR A 210 -4.36 -3.13 10.90
C TYR A 210 -3.49 -2.20 11.77
N PHE A 211 -2.59 -1.44 11.14
CA PHE A 211 -1.74 -0.49 11.86
C PHE A 211 -2.55 0.61 12.55
N LYS A 212 -3.61 1.13 11.90
CA LYS A 212 -4.49 2.15 12.49
C LYS A 212 -5.25 1.61 13.71
N GLU A 213 -5.69 0.35 13.67
CA GLU A 213 -6.47 -0.28 14.74
C GLU A 213 -5.59 -0.72 15.92
N HIS A 214 -4.36 -1.20 15.66
CA HIS A 214 -3.50 -1.81 16.68
C HIS A 214 -2.30 -0.95 17.09
N GLY A 215 -1.90 0.04 16.30
CA GLY A 215 -0.77 0.93 16.57
C GLY A 215 0.62 0.28 16.37
N HIS A 216 0.68 -0.93 15.82
CA HIS A 216 1.93 -1.65 15.55
C HIS A 216 1.88 -2.42 14.22
N GLY A 217 3.04 -2.89 13.76
CA GLY A 217 3.17 -3.74 12.57
C GLY A 217 2.52 -5.12 12.76
N ILE A 218 2.42 -5.89 11.68
CA ILE A 218 1.81 -7.23 11.73
C ILE A 218 2.67 -8.22 12.53
N PRO A 219 2.08 -9.21 13.21
CA PRO A 219 2.84 -10.22 13.96
C PRO A 219 3.77 -11.03 13.04
N GLU A 220 4.96 -11.36 13.54
CA GLU A 220 6.01 -12.00 12.73
C GLU A 220 5.66 -13.41 12.25
N ASP A 221 4.79 -14.12 12.97
CA ASP A 221 4.33 -15.49 12.68
C ASP A 221 2.92 -15.53 12.08
N ALA A 222 2.35 -14.36 11.75
CA ALA A 222 1.12 -14.30 10.97
C ALA A 222 1.36 -14.79 9.53
N ILE A 223 0.28 -15.23 8.89
CA ILE A 223 0.25 -15.59 7.48
C ILE A 223 -0.66 -14.60 6.76
N LEU A 224 -0.14 -14.00 5.70
CA LEU A 224 -0.92 -13.14 4.81
C LEU A 224 -1.40 -13.95 3.61
N TYR A 225 -2.71 -14.05 3.43
CA TYR A 225 -3.32 -14.65 2.26
C TYR A 225 -3.76 -13.56 1.29
N SER A 226 -3.56 -13.78 0.00
CA SER A 226 -4.01 -12.85 -1.05
C SER A 226 -4.60 -13.62 -2.22
N THR A 227 -5.70 -13.14 -2.82
CA THR A 227 -6.25 -13.81 -4.00
C THR A 227 -5.29 -13.72 -5.19
N HIS A 228 -4.46 -12.68 -5.26
CA HIS A 228 -3.45 -12.50 -6.31
C HIS A 228 -2.08 -12.28 -5.69
N LYS A 229 -1.03 -12.63 -6.44
CA LYS A 229 0.34 -12.38 -6.03
C LYS A 229 0.57 -10.89 -5.74
N PRO A 230 1.11 -10.53 -4.56
CA PRO A 230 1.40 -9.13 -4.25
C PRO A 230 2.39 -8.49 -5.22
N CYS A 231 2.02 -7.33 -5.76
CA CYS A 231 2.92 -6.54 -6.60
C CYS A 231 4.08 -5.94 -5.78
N LYS A 232 5.09 -5.34 -6.43
CA LYS A 232 6.27 -4.74 -5.77
C LYS A 232 5.92 -3.75 -4.66
N MET A 233 4.88 -2.93 -4.86
CA MET A 233 4.39 -2.01 -3.83
C MET A 233 3.89 -2.77 -2.60
N CYS A 234 2.99 -3.73 -2.81
CA CYS A 234 2.37 -4.51 -1.74
C CYS A 234 3.40 -5.38 -1.03
N ALA A 235 4.24 -6.09 -1.78
CA ALA A 235 5.35 -6.88 -1.25
C ALA A 235 6.32 -6.05 -0.39
N GLY A 236 6.69 -4.84 -0.84
CA GLY A 236 7.51 -3.93 -0.06
C GLY A 236 6.84 -3.44 1.22
N MET A 237 5.53 -3.16 1.16
CA MET A 237 4.76 -2.72 2.33
C MET A 237 4.57 -3.84 3.35
N ILE A 238 4.26 -5.06 2.88
CA ILE A 238 4.17 -6.28 3.70
C ILE A 238 5.50 -6.50 4.45
N TYR A 239 6.62 -6.46 3.74
CA TYR A 239 7.95 -6.63 4.33
C TYR A 239 8.29 -5.55 5.37
N GLN A 240 7.89 -4.30 5.15
CA GLN A 240 8.08 -3.23 6.14
C GLN A 240 7.18 -3.43 7.37
N ALA A 241 5.89 -3.74 7.16
CA ALA A 241 4.92 -3.91 8.22
C ALA A 241 5.22 -5.11 9.12
N SER A 242 5.91 -6.14 8.61
CA SER A 242 6.36 -7.30 9.40
C SER A 242 7.65 -7.05 10.19
N GLY A 243 8.10 -5.80 10.29
CA GLY A 243 9.40 -5.49 10.90
C GLY A 243 10.58 -6.10 10.14
N ARG A 244 10.40 -6.40 8.83
CA ARG A 244 11.37 -7.08 7.98
C ARG A 244 11.67 -8.53 8.40
N SER A 245 10.71 -9.16 9.08
CA SER A 245 10.82 -10.53 9.53
C SER A 245 10.93 -11.51 8.35
N GLN A 246 11.82 -12.48 8.47
CA GLN A 246 11.95 -13.62 7.56
C GLN A 246 11.01 -14.79 7.92
N ARG A 247 10.22 -14.64 9.00
CA ARG A 247 9.26 -15.66 9.44
C ARG A 247 7.86 -15.48 8.86
N LEU A 248 7.58 -14.28 8.33
CA LEU A 248 6.32 -13.99 7.66
C LEU A 248 6.15 -14.92 6.45
N GLN A 249 4.94 -15.47 6.29
CA GLN A 249 4.56 -16.18 5.08
C GLN A 249 3.45 -15.45 4.34
N VAL A 250 3.58 -15.41 3.02
CA VAL A 250 2.56 -14.91 2.12
C VAL A 250 2.10 -16.05 1.21
N ILE A 251 0.81 -16.35 1.22
CA ILE A 251 0.22 -17.40 0.40
C ILE A 251 -0.76 -16.76 -0.58
N TYR A 252 -0.65 -17.08 -1.86
CA TYR A 252 -1.51 -16.50 -2.88
C TYR A 252 -2.09 -17.52 -3.86
N LEU A 253 -3.25 -17.20 -4.40
CA LEU A 253 -3.98 -18.09 -5.32
C LEU A 253 -3.51 -17.90 -6.78
N HIS A 254 -3.67 -16.69 -7.31
CA HIS A 254 -3.37 -16.40 -8.72
C HIS A 254 -1.97 -15.80 -8.89
N GLU A 255 -1.18 -16.39 -9.78
CA GLU A 255 0.07 -15.79 -10.25
C GLU A 255 -0.25 -14.61 -11.18
N GLU A 256 0.64 -13.60 -11.18
CA GLU A 256 0.49 -12.40 -11.99
C GLU A 256 1.71 -12.26 -12.91
N ASP A 257 1.49 -12.34 -14.21
CA ASP A 257 2.58 -12.32 -15.21
C ASP A 257 3.16 -10.92 -15.44
N GLY A 258 2.56 -9.88 -14.86
CA GLY A 258 3.01 -8.50 -14.99
C GLY A 258 4.39 -8.25 -14.38
N SER A 259 5.16 -7.32 -14.98
CA SER A 259 6.48 -6.90 -14.48
C SER A 259 6.45 -6.34 -13.05
N LEU A 260 5.28 -5.89 -12.61
CA LEU A 260 5.04 -5.39 -11.26
C LEU A 260 4.98 -6.50 -10.21
N SER A 261 4.75 -7.77 -10.57
CA SER A 261 4.62 -8.89 -9.62
C SER A 261 5.79 -9.88 -9.68
N ARG A 262 6.82 -9.58 -10.49
CA ARG A 262 8.04 -10.39 -10.62
C ARG A 262 9.19 -9.82 -9.81
N ALA A 263 10.03 -10.69 -9.24
CA ALA A 263 11.24 -10.33 -8.49
C ALA A 263 10.95 -9.26 -7.42
N THR A 264 9.84 -9.43 -6.70
CA THR A 264 9.50 -8.65 -5.51
C THR A 264 10.46 -9.00 -4.37
N ILE A 265 10.47 -8.20 -3.31
CA ILE A 265 11.25 -8.52 -2.11
C ILE A 265 10.82 -9.86 -1.49
N LEU A 266 9.54 -10.23 -1.60
CA LEU A 266 9.02 -11.52 -1.13
C LEU A 266 9.54 -12.69 -1.96
N ASP A 267 9.65 -12.53 -3.28
CA ASP A 267 10.25 -13.55 -4.16
C ASP A 267 11.73 -13.76 -3.82
N GLN A 268 12.47 -12.66 -3.66
CA GLN A 268 13.91 -12.69 -3.38
C GLN A 268 14.23 -13.38 -2.05
N LEU A 269 13.39 -13.13 -1.04
CA LEU A 269 13.52 -13.72 0.29
C LEU A 269 12.79 -15.07 0.44
N LYS A 270 12.12 -15.54 -0.62
CA LYS A 270 11.30 -16.78 -0.63
C LYS A 270 10.22 -16.80 0.46
N LEU A 271 9.61 -15.65 0.72
CA LEU A 271 8.55 -15.48 1.72
C LEU A 271 7.14 -15.68 1.15
N SER A 272 7.00 -15.78 -0.17
CA SER A 272 5.72 -15.98 -0.85
C SER A 272 5.63 -17.35 -1.54
N LYS A 273 4.47 -17.99 -1.45
CA LYS A 273 4.17 -19.29 -2.07
C LYS A 273 2.82 -19.24 -2.78
N GLN A 274 2.78 -19.71 -4.03
CA GLN A 274 1.51 -19.95 -4.71
C GLN A 274 0.87 -21.25 -4.19
N LEU A 275 -0.44 -21.19 -3.98
CA LEU A 275 -1.27 -22.36 -3.69
C LEU A 275 -2.53 -22.30 -4.56
N PRO A 276 -2.54 -22.93 -5.74
CA PRO A 276 -3.71 -22.93 -6.62
C PRO A 276 -4.84 -23.76 -6.03
N LEU A 277 -6.09 -23.33 -6.26
CA LEU A 277 -7.29 -24.11 -5.98
C LEU A 277 -7.57 -25.08 -7.13
N THR A 278 -8.09 -26.26 -6.80
CA THR A 278 -8.64 -27.22 -7.76
C THR A 278 -9.95 -26.69 -8.38
N ALA A 279 -10.35 -27.25 -9.53
CA ALA A 279 -11.62 -26.88 -10.18
C ALA A 279 -12.85 -27.09 -9.27
N LEU A 280 -12.82 -28.11 -8.40
CA LEU A 280 -13.87 -28.37 -7.42
C LEU A 280 -13.93 -27.27 -6.36
N GLU A 281 -12.78 -26.86 -5.83
CA GLU A 281 -12.68 -25.80 -4.81
C GLU A 281 -13.08 -24.43 -5.38
N ILE A 282 -12.75 -24.14 -6.65
CA ILE A 282 -13.22 -22.94 -7.35
C ILE A 282 -14.76 -22.94 -7.44
N ALA A 283 -15.35 -24.05 -7.90
CA ALA A 283 -16.81 -24.19 -7.98
C ALA A 283 -17.50 -24.07 -6.60
N MET A 284 -16.83 -24.48 -5.51
CA MET A 284 -17.32 -24.31 -4.13
C MET A 284 -17.12 -22.89 -3.59
N ALA A 285 -16.13 -22.14 -4.07
CA ALA A 285 -16.01 -20.70 -3.82
C ALA A 285 -17.04 -19.89 -4.61
N ASP A 286 -17.57 -20.44 -5.71
CA ASP A 286 -18.63 -19.87 -6.55
C ASP A 286 -20.05 -20.10 -6.05
N LYS A 287 -20.26 -21.17 -5.28
CA LYS A 287 -21.54 -21.43 -4.61
C LYS A 287 -21.53 -20.80 -3.22
N ASN A 288 -21.98 -19.55 -3.14
CA ASN A 288 -22.68 -18.89 -2.03
C ASN A 288 -22.64 -17.37 -2.22
#